data_AF-A0A7C3SVL2-F1
#
_entry.id   AF-A0A7C3SVL2-F1
#
_cell.length_a   1.000
_cell.length_b   1.000
_cell.length_c   1.000
_cell.angle_alpha   90.00
_cell.angle_beta   90.00
_cell.angle_gamma   90.00
#
_symmetry.space_group_name_H-M   'P 1'
#
loop_
_entity.id
_entity.type
_entity.pdbx_description
1 polymer ?
#
loop_
_entity_poly.entity_id
_entity_poly.type
_entity_poly.pdbx_seq_one_letter_code
_entity_poly.pdbx_strand_id
1 'polypeptide(L)'
;MKKRIKNTIKNPYWKNFRNKQQFIISLIIFIFNKYSTKFLANKSLFCNNIINNRNNTLPRRATAMNLIADGTQNRGKLVLYGWDNLSTNDGPGVRLALYFKGCSLYCPWCLNPFLQKVMPEIRWKSTNCIYDFECIKECKEKAIRNINNTIVIDGEKCNFCGACWEVCKRESLKPAGDYISIEQIVSLVEYEINLQIPPRSITLGGGEPLLQGYPMLNLLGMLKTLPINHILLTSCAAVDNQELWRQALKSTDGVLLQLFTVDKDVWQSVSNVPFEVYLRNLHDLALSEKPIYIRIPIVPGFTNSPKTIYNLCLFIKESLPYTKQVEFRGYVPNSSFKNPLFSLRDNNISSEEIIKLCSLAHEIGLKEAHWRGNLRTLDNAPLNYSISENKMDFKSDI
;
A
#
# COMPACT_ATOMS: atom_id res chain seq x y z
N MET A 1 11.94 45.77 20.11
CA MET A 1 11.33 44.72 19.26
C MET A 1 11.25 45.07 17.77
N LYS A 2 10.74 46.23 17.34
CA LYS A 2 10.68 46.62 15.89
C LYS A 2 12.04 46.80 15.18
N LYS A 3 13.14 47.06 15.91
CA LYS A 3 14.51 47.14 15.34
C LYS A 3 15.18 45.77 15.12
N ARG A 4 14.69 44.69 15.76
CA ARG A 4 15.23 43.32 15.60
C ARG A 4 14.64 42.57 14.40
N ILE A 5 13.46 42.99 13.92
CA ILE A 5 12.80 42.41 12.72
C ILE A 5 13.37 42.99 11.41
N LYS A 6 13.80 44.26 11.40
CA LYS A 6 14.37 44.90 10.21
C LYS A 6 15.76 44.36 9.80
N ASN A 7 16.53 43.78 10.73
CA ASN A 7 17.85 43.21 10.44
C ASN A 7 17.80 41.73 9.98
N THR A 8 16.69 41.02 10.17
CA THR A 8 16.54 39.62 9.71
C THR A 8 16.25 39.54 8.20
N ILE A 9 15.73 40.62 7.61
CA ILE A 9 15.34 40.68 6.18
C ILE A 9 16.55 40.95 5.25
N LYS A 10 17.73 41.29 5.80
CA LYS A 10 18.96 41.54 5.02
C LYS A 10 19.95 40.37 5.03
N ASN A 11 19.55 39.16 5.44
CA ASN A 11 20.43 37.99 5.42
C ASN A 11 20.47 37.37 3.99
N PRO A 12 21.66 37.28 3.34
CA PRO A 12 21.81 36.69 1.99
C PRO A 12 21.32 35.24 1.88
N TYR A 13 21.18 34.51 2.99
CA TYR A 13 20.69 33.13 3.00
C TYR A 13 19.23 32.97 2.56
N TRP A 14 18.37 33.97 2.79
CA TRP A 14 16.93 33.86 2.47
C TRP A 14 16.60 34.14 0.99
N LYS A 15 17.50 34.83 0.27
CA LYS A 15 17.36 35.07 -1.16
C LYS A 15 17.62 33.80 -1.99
N ASN A 16 18.47 32.90 -1.48
CA ASN A 16 18.75 31.60 -2.10
C ASN A 16 17.64 30.56 -1.91
N PHE A 17 16.75 30.73 -0.92
CA PHE A 17 15.68 29.76 -0.64
C PHE A 17 14.51 29.88 -1.64
N ARG A 18 14.13 31.11 -2.02
CA ARG A 18 13.12 31.36 -3.07
C ARG A 18 13.60 30.96 -4.46
N ASN A 19 14.89 31.18 -4.76
CA ASN A 19 15.47 30.77 -6.04
C ASN A 19 15.58 29.24 -6.16
N LYS A 20 15.80 28.51 -5.06
CA LYS A 20 15.78 27.03 -5.06
C LYS A 20 14.39 26.44 -5.35
N GLN A 21 13.31 27.03 -4.83
CA GLN A 21 11.95 26.57 -5.16
C GLN A 21 11.58 26.82 -6.63
N GLN A 22 11.96 27.98 -7.19
CA GLN A 22 11.76 28.24 -8.63
C GLN A 22 12.66 27.36 -9.51
N PHE A 23 13.87 27.03 -9.06
CA PHE A 23 14.77 26.12 -9.77
C PHE A 23 14.24 24.68 -9.75
N ILE A 24 13.67 24.21 -8.64
CA ILE A 24 13.04 22.89 -8.53
C ILE A 24 11.79 22.79 -9.42
N ILE A 25 10.93 23.82 -9.43
CA ILE A 25 9.77 23.88 -10.34
C ILE A 25 10.22 23.88 -11.80
N SER A 26 11.26 24.65 -12.13
CA SER A 26 11.83 24.70 -13.49
C SER A 26 12.50 23.38 -13.88
N LEU A 27 13.12 22.67 -12.93
CA LEU A 27 13.76 21.38 -13.14
C LEU A 27 12.71 20.27 -13.33
N ILE A 28 11.61 20.30 -12.58
CA ILE A 28 10.47 19.39 -12.76
C ILE A 28 9.82 19.61 -14.13
N ILE A 29 9.59 20.87 -14.54
CA ILE A 29 9.07 21.21 -15.88
C ILE A 29 10.06 20.80 -16.98
N PHE A 30 11.36 20.98 -16.76
CA PHE A 30 12.41 20.58 -17.71
C PHE A 30 12.51 19.06 -17.85
N ILE A 31 12.44 18.31 -16.76
CA ILE A 31 12.34 16.85 -16.73
C ILE A 31 11.10 16.42 -17.50
N PHE A 32 9.94 17.01 -17.21
CA PHE A 32 8.67 16.72 -17.90
C PHE A 32 8.75 16.95 -19.42
N ASN A 33 9.41 18.02 -19.87
CA ASN A 33 9.58 18.34 -21.29
C ASN A 33 10.69 17.52 -21.99
N LYS A 34 11.70 17.07 -21.26
CA LYS A 34 12.79 16.22 -21.79
C LYS A 34 12.33 14.77 -22.02
N TYR A 35 11.39 14.28 -21.20
CA TYR A 35 10.82 12.94 -21.34
C TYR A 35 9.65 12.87 -22.34
N SER A 36 9.00 13.99 -22.69
CA SER A 36 7.98 14.03 -23.75
C SER A 36 8.57 14.05 -25.17
N THR A 37 9.75 14.65 -25.36
CA THR A 37 10.36 14.87 -26.68
C THR A 37 11.24 13.71 -27.16
N LYS A 38 11.86 12.93 -26.25
CA LYS A 38 12.65 11.74 -26.63
C LYS A 38 11.83 10.47 -26.91
N PHE A 39 10.51 10.51 -26.71
CA PHE A 39 9.62 9.37 -26.93
C PHE A 39 9.04 9.32 -28.36
N LEU A 40 9.18 10.39 -29.15
CA LEU A 40 8.65 10.44 -30.53
C LEU A 40 9.48 9.63 -31.55
N ALA A 41 10.64 9.10 -31.19
CA ALA A 41 11.56 8.43 -32.12
C ALA A 41 11.46 6.89 -32.19
N ASN A 42 10.67 6.22 -31.34
CA ASN A 42 10.57 4.74 -31.33
C ASN A 42 9.13 4.21 -31.31
N LYS A 43 8.28 4.85 -32.13
CA LYS A 43 6.85 4.57 -32.23
C LYS A 43 6.50 3.28 -33.00
N SER A 44 7.46 2.57 -33.60
CA SER A 44 7.18 1.49 -34.57
C SER A 44 7.31 0.05 -34.07
N LEU A 45 7.82 -0.22 -32.86
CA LEU A 45 8.10 -1.60 -32.41
C LEU A 45 7.24 -2.12 -31.25
N PHE A 46 6.57 -1.25 -30.48
CA PHE A 46 5.76 -1.69 -29.33
C PHE A 46 4.26 -1.81 -29.65
N CYS A 47 3.76 -1.15 -30.71
CA CYS A 47 2.34 -1.14 -31.04
C CYS A 47 1.84 -2.44 -31.70
N ASN A 48 2.69 -3.27 -32.31
CA ASN A 48 2.20 -4.41 -33.10
C ASN A 48 1.77 -5.65 -32.27
N ASN A 49 2.20 -5.79 -31.02
CA ASN A 49 1.82 -6.94 -30.19
C ASN A 49 0.59 -6.73 -29.30
N ILE A 50 0.05 -5.50 -29.22
CA ILE A 50 -1.15 -5.18 -28.42
C ILE A 50 -2.41 -5.03 -29.31
N ILE A 51 -2.25 -4.87 -30.62
CA ILE A 51 -3.38 -4.60 -31.53
C ILE A 51 -4.18 -5.85 -31.92
N ASN A 52 -3.64 -7.07 -31.79
CA ASN A 52 -4.32 -8.29 -32.26
C ASN A 52 -5.25 -8.98 -31.23
N ASN A 53 -5.57 -8.36 -30.09
CA ASN A 53 -6.53 -8.93 -29.13
C ASN A 53 -7.61 -7.94 -28.67
N ARG A 54 -8.08 -7.09 -29.60
CA ARG A 54 -9.29 -6.27 -29.37
C ARG A 54 -10.55 -7.07 -29.70
N ASN A 55 -10.97 -7.92 -28.75
CA ASN A 55 -12.35 -8.39 -28.62
C ASN A 55 -12.60 -8.80 -27.16
N ASN A 56 -12.47 -7.84 -26.24
CA ASN A 56 -13.07 -7.90 -24.92
C ASN A 56 -13.17 -6.49 -24.36
N THR A 57 -14.33 -5.88 -24.55
CA THR A 57 -14.74 -4.66 -23.85
C THR A 57 -14.76 -4.95 -22.35
N LEU A 58 -13.76 -4.48 -21.62
CA LEU A 58 -13.79 -4.43 -20.16
C LEU A 58 -15.02 -3.59 -19.73
N PRO A 59 -15.88 -4.08 -18.82
CA PRO A 59 -17.01 -3.31 -18.38
C PRO A 59 -16.52 -2.07 -17.63
N ARG A 60 -16.99 -0.89 -18.04
CA ARG A 60 -16.91 0.35 -17.26
C ARG A 60 -17.62 0.11 -15.92
N ARG A 61 -16.90 -0.34 -14.90
CA ARG A 61 -17.41 -0.43 -13.54
C ARG A 61 -17.54 0.98 -12.98
N ALA A 62 -18.75 1.30 -12.53
CA ALA A 62 -19.10 2.58 -11.95
C ALA A 62 -18.05 3.04 -10.93
N THR A 63 -17.70 4.32 -11.02
CA THR A 63 -16.80 5.04 -10.14
C THR A 63 -17.18 4.77 -8.68
N ALA A 64 -16.26 4.20 -7.89
CA ALA A 64 -16.40 4.05 -6.44
C ALA A 64 -16.62 5.40 -5.70
N MET A 65 -16.52 6.52 -6.41
CA MET A 65 -16.78 7.88 -5.91
C MET A 65 -18.21 8.12 -5.41
N ASN A 66 -19.23 7.39 -5.90
CA ASN A 66 -20.62 7.65 -5.51
C ASN A 66 -21.10 6.91 -4.24
N LEU A 67 -20.33 5.95 -3.71
CA LEU A 67 -20.66 5.29 -2.44
C LEU A 67 -20.08 6.00 -1.21
N ILE A 68 -19.31 7.07 -1.41
CA ILE A 68 -18.78 7.91 -0.33
C ILE A 68 -19.80 9.01 0.05
N ALA A 69 -20.82 9.25 -0.78
CA ALA A 69 -21.75 10.37 -0.62
C ALA A 69 -23.02 10.06 0.22
N ASP A 70 -23.47 8.80 0.31
CA ASP A 70 -24.64 8.45 1.12
C ASP A 70 -24.25 7.80 2.45
N GLY A 71 -23.99 8.68 3.42
CA GLY A 71 -23.81 8.37 4.84
C GLY A 71 -25.10 7.89 5.53
N THR A 72 -25.69 6.82 5.03
CA THR A 72 -26.86 6.16 5.62
C THR A 72 -26.63 4.66 5.74
N GLN A 73 -25.83 4.25 6.74
CA GLN A 73 -26.20 3.18 7.70
C GLN A 73 -25.14 2.82 8.76
N ASN A 74 -23.89 3.33 8.72
CA ASN A 74 -22.90 3.02 9.77
C ASN A 74 -22.04 4.23 10.19
N ARG A 75 -22.66 5.25 10.81
CA ARG A 75 -21.92 6.36 11.42
C ARG A 75 -21.00 5.81 12.53
N GLY A 76 -19.68 5.86 12.34
CA GLY A 76 -18.68 5.53 13.36
C GLY A 76 -18.07 4.12 13.31
N LYS A 77 -18.38 3.29 12.31
CA LYS A 77 -17.72 1.99 12.12
C LYS A 77 -16.69 2.04 11.01
N LEU A 78 -15.65 1.22 11.17
CA LEU A 78 -14.60 0.93 10.20
C LEU A 78 -14.74 -0.54 9.77
N VAL A 79 -14.12 -0.91 8.65
CA VAL A 79 -14.05 -2.31 8.21
C VAL A 79 -12.64 -2.84 8.39
N LEU A 80 -12.44 -3.66 9.44
CA LEU A 80 -11.16 -4.26 9.78
C LEU A 80 -11.10 -5.67 9.19
N TYR A 81 -10.09 -5.94 8.36
CA TYR A 81 -9.81 -7.27 7.81
C TYR A 81 -9.18 -8.21 8.84
N GLY A 82 -8.32 -7.66 9.70
CA GLY A 82 -7.62 -8.39 10.76
C GLY A 82 -6.48 -7.54 11.33
N TRP A 83 -5.66 -8.15 12.18
CA TRP A 83 -4.48 -7.52 12.74
C TRP A 83 -3.34 -8.54 12.96
N ASP A 84 -2.13 -8.02 13.14
CA ASP A 84 -0.95 -8.76 13.57
C ASP A 84 -0.33 -7.99 14.74
N ASN A 85 -0.30 -8.59 15.91
CA ASN A 85 0.16 -7.92 17.13
C ASN A 85 1.68 -7.90 17.30
N LEU A 86 2.43 -8.65 16.49
CA LEU A 86 3.90 -8.71 16.57
C LEU A 86 4.55 -8.58 15.19
N SER A 87 3.96 -7.76 14.31
CA SER A 87 4.48 -7.58 12.96
C SER A 87 5.86 -6.94 12.97
N THR A 88 6.80 -7.58 12.26
CA THR A 88 8.14 -7.07 11.93
C THR A 88 8.24 -6.60 10.47
N ASN A 89 7.11 -6.67 9.76
CA ASN A 89 7.00 -6.40 8.32
C ASN A 89 6.23 -5.12 8.01
N ASP A 90 5.63 -4.45 8.99
CA ASP A 90 4.78 -3.27 8.77
C ASP A 90 5.44 -1.96 9.22
N GLY A 91 6.77 -1.92 9.16
CA GLY A 91 7.59 -0.76 9.50
C GLY A 91 8.77 -1.16 10.39
N PRO A 92 9.53 -0.19 10.91
CA PRO A 92 10.63 -0.47 11.84
C PRO A 92 10.13 -1.00 13.18
N GLY A 93 10.88 -1.94 13.73
CA GLY A 93 10.61 -2.57 15.01
C GLY A 93 9.45 -3.57 14.96
N VAL A 94 8.99 -3.97 16.15
CA VAL A 94 7.79 -4.80 16.35
C VAL A 94 6.59 -3.88 16.51
N ARG A 95 5.51 -4.15 15.77
CA ARG A 95 4.35 -3.26 15.67
C ARG A 95 3.04 -4.05 15.73
N LEU A 96 2.02 -3.45 16.31
CA LEU A 96 0.63 -3.86 16.10
C LEU A 96 0.19 -3.31 14.74
N ALA A 97 0.03 -4.18 13.75
CA ALA A 97 -0.45 -3.83 12.43
C ALA A 97 -1.95 -4.09 12.34
N LEU A 98 -2.74 -3.04 12.08
CA LEU A 98 -4.17 -3.13 11.84
C LEU A 98 -4.43 -3.07 10.34
N TYR A 99 -5.12 -4.07 9.79
CA TYR A 99 -5.38 -4.20 8.35
C TYR A 99 -6.82 -3.78 8.02
N PHE A 100 -6.99 -2.60 7.45
CA PHE A 100 -8.28 -2.06 7.01
C PHE A 100 -8.59 -2.45 5.57
N LYS A 101 -9.89 -2.58 5.27
CA LYS A 101 -10.40 -2.86 3.93
C LYS A 101 -10.50 -1.60 3.06
N GLY A 102 -10.60 -1.82 1.75
CA GLY A 102 -10.59 -0.80 0.70
C GLY A 102 -9.20 -0.61 0.13
N CYS A 103 -9.04 -0.62 -1.19
CA CYS A 103 -7.77 -0.26 -1.84
C CYS A 103 -8.03 0.57 -3.11
N SER A 104 -7.23 1.61 -3.31
CA SER A 104 -7.29 2.46 -4.51
C SER A 104 -6.64 1.81 -5.74
N LEU A 105 -6.03 0.64 -5.56
CA LEU A 105 -5.33 -0.11 -6.60
C LEU A 105 -6.00 -1.47 -6.83
N TYR A 106 -5.93 -1.94 -8.07
CA TYR A 106 -6.36 -3.28 -8.50
C TYR A 106 -5.17 -4.06 -9.06
N CYS A 107 -4.05 -4.05 -8.32
CA CYS A 107 -2.80 -4.67 -8.74
C CYS A 107 -3.01 -6.13 -9.17
N PRO A 108 -2.53 -6.55 -10.36
CA PRO A 108 -2.56 -7.96 -10.76
C PRO A 108 -1.75 -8.85 -9.80
N TRP A 109 -0.75 -8.30 -9.12
CA TRP A 109 0.04 -8.98 -8.08
C TRP A 109 -0.45 -8.73 -6.64
N CYS A 110 -1.74 -8.42 -6.43
CA CYS A 110 -2.25 -8.22 -5.08
C CYS A 110 -2.12 -9.50 -4.23
N LEU A 111 -1.40 -9.43 -3.11
CA LEU A 111 -1.24 -10.56 -2.18
C LEU A 111 -2.52 -10.90 -1.42
N ASN A 112 -3.46 -9.95 -1.32
CA ASN A 112 -4.74 -10.15 -0.67
C ASN A 112 -5.86 -9.37 -1.39
N PRO A 113 -6.50 -9.96 -2.41
CA PRO A 113 -7.53 -9.30 -3.20
C PRO A 113 -8.78 -8.94 -2.39
N PHE A 114 -9.03 -9.57 -1.24
CA PHE A 114 -10.16 -9.24 -0.37
C PHE A 114 -10.01 -7.90 0.36
N LEU A 115 -8.85 -7.24 0.27
CA LEU A 115 -8.67 -5.88 0.77
C LEU A 115 -9.14 -4.82 -0.23
N GLN A 116 -9.44 -5.16 -1.49
CA GLN A 116 -9.73 -4.16 -2.52
C GLN A 116 -11.08 -3.45 -2.31
N LYS A 117 -12.12 -4.19 -1.90
CA LYS A 117 -13.41 -3.58 -1.58
C LYS A 117 -13.38 -2.97 -0.18
N VAL A 118 -13.99 -1.78 -0.05
CA VAL A 118 -14.16 -1.08 1.24
C VAL A 118 -15.09 -1.87 2.18
N MET A 119 -16.16 -2.44 1.61
CA MET A 119 -17.16 -3.23 2.32
C MET A 119 -16.65 -4.65 2.60
N PRO A 120 -17.08 -5.28 3.71
CA PRO A 120 -16.73 -6.66 3.99
C PRO A 120 -17.31 -7.60 2.92
N GLU A 121 -16.65 -8.74 2.75
CA GLU A 121 -17.01 -9.73 1.74
C GLU A 121 -16.98 -11.12 2.36
N ILE A 122 -17.63 -12.09 1.74
CA ILE A 122 -17.55 -13.48 2.19
C ILE A 122 -16.45 -14.16 1.38
N ARG A 123 -15.43 -14.69 2.08
CA ARG A 123 -14.41 -15.53 1.45
C ARG A 123 -14.82 -16.98 1.48
N TRP A 124 -14.65 -17.66 0.35
CA TRP A 124 -14.82 -19.10 0.23
C TRP A 124 -13.48 -19.79 -0.05
N LYS A 125 -13.19 -20.87 0.69
CA LYS A 125 -12.00 -21.71 0.51
C LYS A 125 -12.42 -23.12 0.12
N SER A 126 -12.26 -23.44 -1.17
CA SER A 126 -12.69 -24.72 -1.75
C SER A 126 -12.04 -25.94 -1.10
N THR A 127 -10.77 -25.85 -0.69
CA THR A 127 -10.03 -26.96 -0.07
C THR A 127 -10.64 -27.44 1.25
N ASN A 128 -11.41 -26.59 1.92
CA ASN A 128 -12.07 -26.95 3.18
C ASN A 128 -13.53 -27.41 2.95
N CYS A 129 -14.10 -27.12 1.78
CA CYS A 129 -15.52 -27.28 1.54
C CYS A 129 -15.89 -28.74 1.31
N ILE A 130 -16.89 -29.23 2.04
CA ILE A 130 -17.43 -30.59 1.90
C ILE A 130 -18.64 -30.65 0.97
N TYR A 131 -19.00 -29.52 0.34
CA TYR A 131 -20.10 -29.44 -0.64
C TYR A 131 -21.45 -29.95 -0.12
N ASP A 132 -21.75 -29.70 1.16
CA ASP A 132 -23.06 -30.01 1.77
C ASP A 132 -24.14 -28.96 1.43
N PHE A 133 -23.72 -27.79 0.94
CA PHE A 133 -24.55 -26.69 0.44
C PHE A 133 -25.56 -26.11 1.44
N GLU A 134 -25.36 -26.35 2.74
CA GLU A 134 -26.17 -25.70 3.80
C GLU A 134 -26.11 -24.17 3.70
N CYS A 135 -24.96 -23.62 3.31
CA CYS A 135 -24.80 -22.20 3.07
C CYS A 135 -25.74 -21.63 1.98
N ILE A 136 -26.12 -22.44 0.98
CA ILE A 136 -27.07 -22.05 -0.07
C ILE A 136 -28.50 -22.12 0.48
N LYS A 137 -28.83 -23.17 1.22
CA LYS A 137 -30.16 -23.38 1.82
C LYS A 137 -30.53 -22.26 2.80
N GLU A 138 -29.58 -21.85 3.62
CA GLU A 138 -29.77 -20.83 4.66
C GLU A 138 -29.75 -19.38 4.12
N CYS A 139 -29.31 -19.18 2.87
CA CYS A 139 -29.22 -17.85 2.29
C CYS A 139 -30.60 -17.33 1.83
N LYS A 140 -31.31 -16.64 2.72
CA LYS A 140 -32.62 -16.01 2.44
C LYS A 140 -32.59 -15.04 1.26
N GLU A 141 -31.49 -14.31 1.07
CA GLU A 141 -31.29 -13.37 -0.04
C GLU A 141 -31.03 -14.05 -1.39
N LYS A 142 -30.86 -15.38 -1.41
CA LYS A 142 -30.50 -16.15 -2.61
C LYS A 142 -29.24 -15.59 -3.30
N ALA A 143 -28.30 -15.09 -2.49
CA ALA A 143 -27.06 -14.49 -2.94
C ALA A 143 -25.98 -15.55 -3.25
N ILE A 144 -26.14 -16.79 -2.79
CA ILE A 144 -25.13 -17.84 -2.94
C ILE A 144 -25.62 -18.88 -3.94
N ARG A 145 -24.77 -19.23 -4.91
CA ARG A 145 -25.03 -20.27 -5.90
C ARG A 145 -23.82 -21.17 -6.10
N ASN A 146 -24.07 -22.43 -6.46
CA ASN A 146 -23.03 -23.34 -6.92
C ASN A 146 -22.98 -23.32 -8.45
N ILE A 147 -21.79 -23.11 -9.02
CA ILE A 147 -21.52 -23.25 -10.46
C ILE A 147 -20.30 -24.16 -10.60
N ASN A 148 -20.46 -25.37 -11.13
CA ASN A 148 -19.35 -26.32 -11.35
C ASN A 148 -18.47 -26.51 -10.10
N ASN A 149 -19.09 -26.77 -8.94
CA ASN A 149 -18.42 -26.90 -7.64
C ASN A 149 -17.64 -25.64 -7.21
N THR A 150 -18.03 -24.47 -7.73
CA THR A 150 -17.55 -23.17 -7.28
C THR A 150 -18.69 -22.45 -6.59
N ILE A 151 -18.51 -22.10 -5.31
CA ILE A 151 -19.44 -21.23 -4.60
C ILE A 151 -19.22 -19.80 -5.09
N VAL A 152 -20.26 -19.25 -5.71
CA VAL A 152 -20.29 -17.87 -6.19
C VAL A 152 -21.27 -17.08 -5.34
N ILE A 153 -20.80 -15.93 -4.84
CA ILE A 153 -21.57 -15.05 -3.96
C ILE A 153 -21.83 -13.75 -4.72
N ASP A 154 -23.11 -13.45 -4.89
CA ASP A 154 -23.60 -12.21 -5.47
C ASP A 154 -23.57 -11.11 -4.40
N GLY A 155 -22.62 -10.19 -4.55
CA GLY A 155 -22.44 -9.10 -3.59
C GLY A 155 -23.54 -8.04 -3.64
N GLU A 156 -24.34 -7.97 -4.71
CA GLU A 156 -25.45 -7.01 -4.80
C GLU A 156 -26.69 -7.51 -4.06
N LYS A 157 -26.85 -8.83 -3.95
CA LYS A 157 -27.94 -9.46 -3.19
C LYS A 157 -27.59 -9.72 -1.74
N CYS A 158 -26.31 -9.96 -1.45
CA CYS A 158 -25.88 -10.30 -0.10
C CYS A 158 -26.02 -9.11 0.85
N ASN A 159 -26.85 -9.25 1.88
CA ASN A 159 -26.94 -8.28 2.98
C ASN A 159 -25.94 -8.54 4.12
N PHE A 160 -25.02 -9.48 3.94
CA PHE A 160 -23.96 -9.82 4.89
C PHE A 160 -24.47 -10.28 6.29
N CYS A 161 -25.61 -10.97 6.35
CA CYS A 161 -26.25 -11.38 7.61
C CYS A 161 -25.54 -12.50 8.40
N GLY A 162 -24.65 -13.26 7.76
CA GLY A 162 -23.83 -14.27 8.40
C GLY A 162 -24.35 -15.70 8.45
N ALA A 163 -25.64 -15.92 8.20
CA ALA A 163 -26.26 -17.24 8.23
C ALA A 163 -25.47 -18.32 7.45
N CYS A 164 -24.90 -17.96 6.29
CA CYS A 164 -24.18 -18.91 5.45
C CYS A 164 -22.84 -19.40 6.02
N TRP A 165 -22.13 -18.59 6.80
CA TRP A 165 -20.85 -18.99 7.40
C TRP A 165 -21.03 -19.59 8.80
N GLU A 166 -22.10 -19.23 9.51
CA GLU A 166 -22.49 -19.84 10.79
C GLU A 166 -22.80 -21.34 10.64
N VAL A 167 -23.46 -21.73 9.55
CA VAL A 167 -23.75 -23.16 9.27
C VAL A 167 -22.58 -23.90 8.59
N CYS A 168 -21.48 -23.20 8.27
CA CYS A 168 -20.37 -23.80 7.53
C CYS A 168 -19.45 -24.62 8.44
N LYS A 169 -19.74 -25.92 8.57
CA LYS A 169 -19.05 -26.87 9.49
C LYS A 169 -17.52 -26.93 9.36
N ARG A 170 -16.99 -26.68 8.17
CA ARG A 170 -15.53 -26.70 7.89
C ARG A 170 -14.94 -25.30 7.75
N GLU A 171 -15.70 -24.29 8.13
CA GLU A 171 -15.33 -22.89 8.05
C GLU A 171 -14.79 -22.48 6.67
N SER A 172 -15.34 -23.10 5.63
CA SER A 172 -14.95 -22.85 4.25
C SER A 172 -15.45 -21.49 3.79
N LEU A 173 -16.57 -21.01 4.35
CA LEU A 173 -17.02 -19.64 4.28
C LEU A 173 -16.63 -18.92 5.55
N LYS A 174 -16.02 -17.74 5.43
CA LYS A 174 -15.79 -16.80 6.54
C LYS A 174 -15.97 -15.37 6.04
N PRO A 175 -16.26 -14.40 6.93
CA PRO A 175 -16.11 -13.00 6.59
C PRO A 175 -14.63 -12.68 6.25
N ALA A 176 -14.45 -11.84 5.24
CA ALA A 176 -13.22 -11.18 4.88
C ALA A 176 -13.38 -9.71 5.26
N GLY A 177 -12.99 -9.44 6.50
CA GLY A 177 -13.24 -8.22 7.26
C GLY A 177 -14.64 -8.12 7.84
N ASP A 178 -14.75 -7.30 8.87
CA ASP A 178 -15.97 -7.09 9.65
C ASP A 178 -16.13 -5.61 10.03
N TYR A 179 -17.38 -5.19 10.25
CA TYR A 179 -17.68 -3.87 10.78
C TYR A 179 -17.33 -3.81 12.25
N ILE A 180 -16.40 -2.93 12.58
CA ILE A 180 -15.93 -2.74 13.95
C ILE A 180 -16.08 -1.26 14.32
N SER A 181 -16.56 -1.00 15.53
CA SER A 181 -16.61 0.37 16.05
C SER A 181 -15.21 0.88 16.35
N ILE A 182 -15.03 2.20 16.35
CA ILE A 182 -13.75 2.81 16.72
C ILE A 182 -13.39 2.45 18.16
N GLU A 183 -14.38 2.42 19.06
CA GLU A 183 -14.22 2.05 20.47
C GLU A 183 -13.68 0.62 20.61
N GLN A 184 -14.22 -0.34 19.86
CA GLN A 184 -13.72 -1.71 19.85
C GLN A 184 -12.29 -1.81 19.35
N ILE A 185 -11.90 -1.03 18.33
CA ILE A 185 -10.51 -0.99 17.87
C ILE A 185 -9.61 -0.39 18.95
N VAL A 186 -10.04 0.66 19.62
CA VAL A 186 -9.27 1.28 20.71
C VAL A 186 -9.08 0.28 21.85
N SER A 187 -10.12 -0.43 22.28
CA SER A 187 -10.02 -1.48 23.30
C SER A 187 -9.12 -2.64 22.87
N LEU A 188 -9.15 -3.04 21.60
CA LEU A 188 -8.21 -4.02 21.04
C LEU A 188 -6.77 -3.52 21.20
N VAL A 189 -6.52 -2.27 20.81
CA VAL A 189 -5.18 -1.67 20.91
C VAL A 189 -4.72 -1.58 22.36
N GLU A 190 -5.57 -1.09 23.27
CA GLU A 190 -5.29 -1.02 24.71
C GLU A 190 -4.94 -2.39 25.28
N TYR A 191 -5.65 -3.44 24.86
CA TYR A 191 -5.34 -4.80 25.28
C TYR A 191 -3.94 -5.22 24.83
N GLU A 192 -3.63 -5.07 23.53
CA GLU A 192 -2.35 -5.52 22.95
C GLU A 192 -1.14 -4.75 23.51
N ILE A 193 -1.26 -3.44 23.72
CA ILE A 193 -0.15 -2.62 24.26
C ILE A 193 0.09 -2.81 25.77
N ASN A 194 -0.84 -3.46 26.48
CA ASN A 194 -0.72 -3.79 27.90
C ASN A 194 -0.26 -5.25 28.15
N LEU A 195 0.03 -6.02 27.10
CA LEU A 195 0.61 -7.35 27.23
C LEU A 195 2.03 -7.31 27.83
N GLN A 196 2.48 -8.46 28.35
CA GLN A 196 3.81 -8.61 28.96
C GLN A 196 4.96 -8.26 27.99
N ILE A 197 4.78 -8.57 26.69
CA ILE A 197 5.68 -8.16 25.61
C ILE A 197 4.85 -7.32 24.63
N PRO A 198 4.71 -6.01 24.86
CA PRO A 198 3.77 -5.20 24.11
C PRO A 198 4.41 -4.66 22.81
N PRO A 199 3.69 -4.67 21.69
CA PRO A 199 4.04 -3.79 20.57
C PRO A 199 3.85 -2.34 21.00
N ARG A 200 4.93 -1.58 21.16
CA ARG A 200 4.83 -0.15 21.54
C ARG A 200 4.57 0.79 20.37
N SER A 201 4.23 0.28 19.20
CA SER A 201 4.05 1.05 17.98
C SER A 201 2.99 0.41 17.11
N ILE A 202 2.28 1.24 16.34
CA ILE A 202 1.13 0.80 15.54
C ILE A 202 1.35 1.13 14.08
N THR A 203 0.91 0.25 13.19
CA THR A 203 0.76 0.54 11.77
C THR A 203 -0.69 0.37 11.34
N LEU A 204 -1.24 1.41 10.71
CA LEU A 204 -2.53 1.32 10.03
C LEU A 204 -2.25 0.97 8.56
N GLY A 205 -2.68 -0.19 8.11
CA GLY A 205 -2.43 -0.69 6.76
C GLY A 205 -3.53 -1.60 6.25
N GLY A 206 -3.17 -2.67 5.55
CA GLY A 206 -4.12 -3.53 4.84
C GLY A 206 -4.21 -3.09 3.38
N GLY A 207 -5.35 -2.56 2.98
CA GLY A 207 -5.47 -1.85 1.70
C GLY A 207 -4.96 -0.41 1.82
N GLU A 208 -5.82 0.57 1.59
CA GLU A 208 -5.60 2.00 1.81
C GLU A 208 -6.54 2.47 2.94
N PRO A 209 -6.06 2.55 4.20
CA PRO A 209 -6.91 2.87 5.36
C PRO A 209 -7.76 4.13 5.19
N LEU A 210 -7.24 5.12 4.47
CA LEU A 210 -7.94 6.39 4.26
C LEU A 210 -9.17 6.27 3.34
N LEU A 211 -9.38 5.14 2.66
CA LEU A 211 -10.66 4.88 1.98
C LEU A 211 -11.82 4.62 2.96
N GLN A 212 -11.53 4.43 4.25
CA GLN A 212 -12.56 4.41 5.30
C GLN A 212 -13.07 5.82 5.68
N GLY A 213 -12.48 6.88 5.12
CA GLY A 213 -12.95 8.26 5.27
C GLY A 213 -12.65 8.91 6.62
N TYR A 214 -13.45 9.91 7.01
CA TYR A 214 -13.27 10.67 8.26
C TYR A 214 -13.30 9.85 9.57
N PRO A 215 -14.06 8.73 9.69
CA PRO A 215 -13.92 7.85 10.85
C PRO A 215 -12.47 7.38 11.09
N MET A 216 -11.65 7.33 10.04
CA MET A 216 -10.25 6.98 10.15
C MET A 216 -9.43 8.05 10.89
N LEU A 217 -9.76 9.33 10.71
CA LEU A 217 -9.16 10.43 11.48
C LEU A 217 -9.61 10.41 12.94
N ASN A 218 -10.85 10.02 13.21
CA ASN A 218 -11.35 9.87 14.59
C ASN A 218 -10.57 8.76 15.32
N LEU A 219 -10.35 7.61 14.69
CA LEU A 219 -9.49 6.57 15.27
C LEU A 219 -8.08 7.10 15.52
N LEU A 220 -7.45 7.77 14.54
CA LEU A 220 -6.12 8.37 14.73
C LEU A 220 -6.09 9.33 15.93
N GLY A 221 -7.14 10.12 16.13
CA GLY A 221 -7.29 11.00 17.30
C GLY A 221 -7.29 10.22 18.62
N MET A 222 -8.03 9.11 18.69
CA MET A 222 -8.10 8.27 19.90
C MET A 222 -6.81 7.48 20.13
N LEU A 223 -6.18 6.96 19.08
CA LEU A 223 -4.91 6.22 19.23
C LEU A 223 -3.81 7.11 19.82
N LYS A 224 -3.78 8.40 19.48
CA LYS A 224 -2.81 9.34 20.05
C LYS A 224 -2.94 9.57 21.56
N THR A 225 -4.08 9.25 22.17
CA THR A 225 -4.27 9.39 23.62
C THR A 225 -3.75 8.17 24.39
N LEU A 226 -3.40 7.09 23.68
CA LEU A 226 -2.85 5.87 24.27
C LEU A 226 -1.32 5.96 24.41
N PRO A 227 -0.71 5.16 25.31
CA PRO A 227 0.75 5.13 25.52
C PRO A 227 1.48 4.38 24.38
N ILE A 228 1.33 4.86 23.15
CA ILE A 228 1.97 4.34 21.93
C ILE A 228 3.15 5.25 21.57
N ASN A 229 4.28 4.66 21.18
CA ASN A 229 5.47 5.43 20.78
C ASN A 229 5.30 6.06 19.39
N HIS A 230 4.83 5.29 18.41
CA HIS A 230 4.74 5.73 17.02
C HIS A 230 3.55 5.10 16.27
N ILE A 231 2.87 5.92 15.47
CA ILE A 231 1.83 5.52 14.52
C ILE A 231 2.34 5.70 13.09
N LEU A 232 2.41 4.62 12.32
CA LEU A 232 2.68 4.64 10.89
C LEU A 232 1.39 4.45 10.08
N LEU A 233 1.31 5.14 8.96
CA LEU A 233 0.30 4.90 7.92
C LEU A 233 0.94 4.16 6.75
N THR A 234 0.42 3.00 6.38
CA THR A 234 0.74 2.36 5.09
C THR A 234 -0.15 2.96 4.03
N SER A 235 0.43 3.43 2.92
CA SER A 235 -0.32 4.05 1.83
C SER A 235 0.38 3.88 0.49
N CYS A 236 -0.39 3.92 -0.59
CA CYS A 236 0.12 4.03 -1.96
C CYS A 236 0.03 5.48 -2.51
N ALA A 237 -0.30 6.44 -1.65
CA ALA A 237 -0.55 7.84 -1.98
C ALA A 237 -1.68 8.07 -2.99
N ALA A 238 -2.57 7.10 -3.21
CA ALA A 238 -3.73 7.21 -4.10
C ALA A 238 -5.01 7.59 -3.33
N VAL A 239 -5.01 8.78 -2.72
CA VAL A 239 -6.13 9.29 -1.91
C VAL A 239 -6.68 10.57 -2.55
N ASP A 240 -7.87 10.48 -3.13
CA ASP A 240 -8.49 11.62 -3.84
C ASP A 240 -8.79 12.79 -2.91
N ASN A 241 -9.36 12.49 -1.73
CA ASN A 241 -9.67 13.49 -0.70
C ASN A 241 -8.37 14.06 -0.09
N GLN A 242 -7.98 15.23 -0.60
CA GLN A 242 -6.74 15.89 -0.20
C GLN A 242 -6.74 16.32 1.26
N GLU A 243 -7.88 16.76 1.78
CA GLU A 243 -7.98 17.21 3.17
C GLU A 243 -7.78 16.04 4.13
N LEU A 244 -8.42 14.91 3.84
CA LEU A 244 -8.23 13.65 4.57
C LEU A 244 -6.76 13.21 4.55
N TRP A 245 -6.13 13.22 3.38
CA TRP A 245 -4.71 12.90 3.22
C TRP A 245 -3.81 13.78 4.10
N ARG A 246 -3.98 15.10 4.03
CA ARG A 246 -3.16 16.06 4.79
C ARG A 246 -3.39 15.97 6.29
N GLN A 247 -4.62 15.74 6.74
CA GLN A 247 -4.92 15.53 8.16
C GLN A 247 -4.32 14.22 8.68
N ALA A 248 -4.33 13.16 7.87
CA ALA A 248 -3.68 11.90 8.22
C ALA A 248 -2.16 12.06 8.37
N LEU A 249 -1.49 12.76 7.43
CA LEU A 249 -0.05 13.05 7.53
C LEU A 249 0.33 13.86 8.78
N LYS A 250 -0.52 14.82 9.18
CA LYS A 250 -0.35 15.55 10.44
C LYS A 250 -0.54 14.66 11.66
N SER A 251 -1.32 13.60 11.52
CA SER A 251 -1.71 12.71 12.61
C SER A 251 -0.94 11.41 12.72
N THR A 252 0.04 11.18 11.86
CA THR A 252 0.96 10.05 11.95
C THR A 252 2.40 10.52 12.16
N ASP A 253 3.22 9.60 12.64
CA ASP A 253 4.66 9.83 12.87
C ASP A 253 5.50 9.54 11.62
N GLY A 254 4.94 8.79 10.66
CA GLY A 254 5.59 8.48 9.40
C GLY A 254 4.66 7.73 8.45
N VAL A 255 5.19 7.43 7.26
CA VAL A 255 4.46 6.70 6.22
C VAL A 255 5.29 5.51 5.74
N LEU A 256 4.66 4.34 5.70
CA LEU A 256 5.14 3.17 4.96
C LEU A 256 4.56 3.23 3.54
N LEU A 257 5.30 3.86 2.63
CA LEU A 257 4.88 4.14 1.27
C LEU A 257 5.07 2.90 0.37
N GLN A 258 3.98 2.40 -0.21
CA GLN A 258 4.01 1.41 -1.29
C GLN A 258 4.24 2.13 -2.62
N LEU A 259 5.48 2.11 -3.11
CA LEU A 259 5.89 2.79 -4.34
C LEU A 259 6.26 1.77 -5.41
N PHE A 260 5.49 1.67 -6.49
CA PHE A 260 5.72 0.68 -7.55
C PHE A 260 5.96 1.29 -8.93
N THR A 261 5.55 2.55 -9.15
CA THR A 261 5.74 3.22 -10.43
C THR A 261 5.81 4.74 -10.31
N VAL A 262 6.51 5.38 -11.24
CA VAL A 262 6.46 6.82 -11.55
C VAL A 262 6.07 7.05 -13.01
N ASP A 263 5.60 5.99 -13.68
CA ASP A 263 5.12 5.99 -15.05
C ASP A 263 3.59 6.07 -15.06
N LYS A 264 3.06 7.03 -15.81
CA LYS A 264 1.63 7.34 -15.90
C LYS A 264 0.83 6.19 -16.52
N ASP A 265 1.35 5.53 -17.55
CA ASP A 265 0.64 4.47 -18.24
C ASP A 265 0.56 3.22 -17.34
N VAL A 266 1.65 2.91 -16.64
CA VAL A 266 1.67 1.84 -15.63
C VAL A 266 0.69 2.15 -14.50
N TRP A 267 0.65 3.39 -14.01
CA TRP A 267 -0.30 3.80 -12.98
C TRP A 267 -1.76 3.60 -13.41
N GLN A 268 -2.12 4.10 -14.60
CA GLN A 268 -3.48 4.00 -15.15
C GLN A 268 -3.90 2.54 -15.40
N SER A 269 -2.95 1.63 -15.59
CA SER A 269 -3.23 0.20 -15.74
C SER A 269 -3.66 -0.49 -14.45
N VAL A 270 -3.43 0.11 -13.27
CA VAL A 270 -3.72 -0.49 -11.95
C VAL A 270 -4.48 0.40 -10.97
N SER A 271 -4.77 1.65 -11.32
CA SER A 271 -5.59 2.56 -10.51
C SER A 271 -6.51 3.43 -11.36
N ASN A 272 -7.70 3.72 -10.81
CA ASN A 272 -8.63 4.71 -11.34
C ASN A 272 -8.40 6.11 -10.75
N VAL A 273 -7.52 6.23 -9.74
CA VAL A 273 -7.14 7.52 -9.18
C VAL A 273 -6.29 8.27 -10.22
N PRO A 274 -6.60 9.55 -10.54
CA PRO A 274 -5.80 10.30 -11.50
C PRO A 274 -4.32 10.35 -11.11
N PHE A 275 -3.43 10.20 -12.08
CA PHE A 275 -1.98 10.17 -11.82
C PHE A 275 -1.49 11.46 -11.15
N GLU A 276 -2.13 12.58 -11.44
CA GLU A 276 -1.86 13.89 -10.87
C GLU A 276 -2.21 13.95 -9.38
N VAL A 277 -3.23 13.22 -8.92
CA VAL A 277 -3.58 13.08 -7.50
C VAL A 277 -2.47 12.33 -6.76
N TYR A 278 -1.99 11.24 -7.34
CA TYR A 278 -0.88 10.46 -6.80
C TYR A 278 0.40 11.31 -6.65
N LEU A 279 0.79 12.03 -7.71
CA LEU A 279 1.95 12.93 -7.65
C LEU A 279 1.77 14.06 -6.64
N ARG A 280 0.57 14.66 -6.56
CA ARG A 280 0.23 15.68 -5.55
C ARG A 280 0.38 15.14 -4.13
N ASN A 281 -0.09 13.92 -3.87
CA ASN A 281 -0.02 13.32 -2.55
C ASN A 281 1.42 12.94 -2.15
N LEU A 282 2.23 12.46 -3.11
CA LEU A 282 3.67 12.28 -2.90
C LEU A 282 4.39 13.60 -2.59
N HIS A 283 4.01 14.68 -3.26
CA HIS A 283 4.52 16.01 -2.98
C HIS A 283 4.10 16.52 -1.59
N ASP A 284 2.83 16.34 -1.22
CA ASP A 284 2.34 16.67 0.14
C ASP A 284 3.09 15.85 1.22
N LEU A 285 3.43 14.59 0.95
CA LEU A 285 4.26 13.75 1.83
C LEU A 285 5.72 14.26 1.92
N ALA A 286 6.32 14.68 0.81
CA ALA A 286 7.65 15.26 0.82
C ALA A 286 7.70 16.54 1.67
N LEU A 287 6.64 17.37 1.61
CA LEU A 287 6.51 18.59 2.40
C LEU A 287 6.14 18.36 3.86
N SER A 288 5.66 17.17 4.24
CA SER A 288 5.29 16.91 5.65
C SER A 288 6.50 16.70 6.56
N GLU A 289 7.69 16.55 5.98
CA GLU A 289 8.97 16.30 6.69
C GLU A 289 8.96 15.05 7.58
N LYS A 290 8.00 14.15 7.33
CA LYS A 290 7.83 12.92 8.10
C LYS A 290 8.79 11.84 7.57
N PRO A 291 9.32 10.96 8.44
CA PRO A 291 10.00 9.74 8.02
C PRO A 291 9.19 8.95 6.99
N ILE A 292 9.83 8.63 5.85
CA ILE A 292 9.25 7.82 4.79
C ILE A 292 10.00 6.49 4.72
N TYR A 293 9.29 5.38 4.89
CA TYR A 293 9.78 4.03 4.67
C TYR A 293 9.18 3.55 3.35
N ILE A 294 10.01 3.27 2.36
CA ILE A 294 9.52 2.92 1.02
C ILE A 294 9.59 1.41 0.85
N ARG A 295 8.50 0.83 0.36
CA ARG A 295 8.45 -0.56 -0.11
C ARG A 295 8.18 -0.56 -1.61
N ILE A 296 9.07 -1.23 -2.34
CA ILE A 296 8.96 -1.45 -3.78
C ILE A 296 8.74 -2.94 -4.00
N PRO A 297 7.55 -3.39 -4.40
CA PRO A 297 7.35 -4.79 -4.76
C PRO A 297 8.15 -5.09 -6.02
N ILE A 298 8.92 -6.17 -6.04
CA ILE A 298 9.63 -6.66 -7.22
C ILE A 298 8.85 -7.83 -7.81
N VAL A 299 8.16 -7.55 -8.92
CA VAL A 299 7.20 -8.43 -9.58
C VAL A 299 7.71 -8.67 -11.00
N PRO A 300 8.02 -9.93 -11.38
CA PRO A 300 8.42 -10.29 -12.72
C PRO A 300 7.43 -9.76 -13.79
N GLY A 301 7.96 -9.03 -14.77
CA GLY A 301 7.19 -8.44 -15.87
C GLY A 301 6.52 -7.10 -15.55
N PHE A 302 6.60 -6.62 -14.30
CA PHE A 302 5.98 -5.36 -13.88
C PHE A 302 6.99 -4.37 -13.30
N THR A 303 7.68 -4.74 -12.23
CA THR A 303 8.56 -3.84 -11.47
C THR A 303 10.01 -4.34 -11.35
N ASN A 304 10.35 -5.47 -11.97
CA ASN A 304 11.68 -6.07 -11.88
C ASN A 304 12.69 -5.57 -12.92
N SER A 305 12.32 -4.64 -13.81
CA SER A 305 13.28 -4.16 -14.82
C SER A 305 14.28 -3.17 -14.22
N PRO A 306 15.59 -3.24 -14.57
CA PRO A 306 16.58 -2.28 -14.10
C PRO A 306 16.22 -0.83 -14.40
N LYS A 307 15.60 -0.57 -15.56
CA LYS A 307 15.12 0.77 -15.94
C LYS A 307 14.03 1.29 -15.00
N THR A 308 13.07 0.43 -14.65
CA THR A 308 12.00 0.78 -13.69
C THR A 308 12.59 1.12 -12.33
N ILE A 309 13.50 0.28 -11.83
CA ILE A 309 14.15 0.49 -10.54
C ILE A 309 15.03 1.74 -10.55
N TYR A 310 15.80 1.97 -11.61
CA TYR A 310 16.58 3.20 -11.77
C TYR A 310 15.69 4.44 -11.65
N ASN A 311 14.58 4.48 -12.40
CA ASN A 311 13.67 5.63 -12.40
C ASN A 311 13.02 5.85 -11.04
N LEU A 312 12.60 4.77 -10.35
CA LEU A 312 12.05 4.85 -9.00
C LEU A 312 13.10 5.39 -8.02
N CYS A 313 14.31 4.83 -8.03
CA CYS A 313 15.39 5.25 -7.14
C CYS A 313 15.78 6.72 -7.36
N LEU A 314 15.86 7.16 -8.63
CA LEU A 314 16.13 8.56 -8.96
C LEU A 314 15.01 9.48 -8.43
N PHE A 315 13.75 9.10 -8.67
CA PHE A 315 12.61 9.85 -8.14
C PHE A 315 12.63 9.96 -6.62
N ILE A 316 12.88 8.85 -5.91
CA ILE A 316 12.96 8.82 -4.44
C ILE A 316 14.03 9.81 -3.97
N LYS A 317 15.23 9.75 -4.53
CA LYS A 317 16.35 10.62 -4.15
C LYS A 317 16.03 12.10 -4.36
N GLU A 318 15.40 12.44 -5.48
CA GLU A 318 15.16 13.84 -5.87
C GLU A 318 13.90 14.43 -5.23
N SER A 319 12.89 13.60 -4.96
CA SER A 319 11.54 14.07 -4.60
C SER A 319 11.09 13.68 -3.20
N LEU A 320 11.73 12.71 -2.54
CA LEU A 320 11.36 12.21 -1.21
C LEU A 320 12.55 12.32 -0.23
N PRO A 321 12.98 13.54 0.14
CA PRO A 321 14.22 13.76 0.90
C PRO A 321 14.20 13.19 2.33
N TYR A 322 13.02 12.87 2.87
CA TYR A 322 12.85 12.30 4.20
C TYR A 322 12.76 10.76 4.21
N THR A 323 13.09 10.12 3.08
CA THR A 323 13.22 8.66 3.01
C THR A 323 14.30 8.15 3.97
N LYS A 324 13.89 7.25 4.87
CA LYS A 324 14.78 6.59 5.83
C LYS A 324 15.28 5.25 5.32
N GLN A 325 14.47 4.57 4.51
CA GLN A 325 14.76 3.21 4.07
C GLN A 325 14.01 2.90 2.78
N VAL A 326 14.63 2.08 1.93
CA VAL A 326 13.99 1.48 0.76
C VAL A 326 14.08 -0.04 0.87
N GLU A 327 12.93 -0.71 0.88
CA GLU A 327 12.79 -2.16 0.92
C GLU A 327 12.33 -2.66 -0.45
N PHE A 328 13.20 -3.39 -1.15
CA PHE A 328 12.82 -4.18 -2.32
C PHE A 328 12.20 -5.49 -1.85
N ARG A 329 10.91 -5.69 -2.13
CA ARG A 329 10.17 -6.86 -1.66
C ARG A 329 9.89 -7.82 -2.78
N GLY A 330 10.56 -8.96 -2.78
CA GLY A 330 10.31 -10.02 -3.74
C GLY A 330 8.86 -10.49 -3.68
N TYR A 331 8.19 -10.55 -4.83
CA TYR A 331 6.85 -11.10 -4.88
C TYR A 331 6.91 -12.62 -4.70
N VAL A 332 6.31 -13.10 -3.61
CA VAL A 332 6.08 -14.52 -3.38
C VAL A 332 4.57 -14.73 -3.46
N PRO A 333 4.05 -15.43 -4.48
CA PRO A 333 2.62 -15.74 -4.51
C PRO A 333 2.28 -16.57 -3.28
N ASN A 334 1.45 -16.00 -2.39
CA ASN A 334 0.90 -16.77 -1.29
C ASN A 334 -0.04 -17.84 -1.87
N SER A 335 0.16 -19.09 -1.46
CA SER A 335 -0.50 -20.29 -1.99
C SER A 335 -2.03 -20.31 -1.88
N SER A 336 -2.63 -19.35 -1.16
CA SER A 336 -4.07 -19.36 -0.86
C SER A 336 -4.92 -18.66 -1.92
N PHE A 337 -4.35 -17.74 -2.72
CA PHE A 337 -5.12 -16.99 -3.73
C PHE A 337 -4.25 -16.73 -4.97
N LYS A 338 -4.50 -17.48 -6.04
CA LYS A 338 -3.98 -17.14 -7.37
C LYS A 338 -4.87 -16.05 -7.93
N ASN A 339 -4.34 -14.86 -8.18
CA ASN A 339 -5.04 -13.90 -9.02
C ASN A 339 -5.17 -14.51 -10.42
N PRO A 340 -6.39 -14.79 -10.93
CA PRO A 340 -6.56 -15.41 -12.24
C PRO A 340 -6.05 -14.53 -13.39
N LEU A 341 -5.86 -13.23 -13.14
CA LEU A 341 -5.31 -12.27 -14.11
C LEU A 341 -3.78 -12.23 -14.11
N PHE A 342 -3.10 -12.93 -13.19
CA PHE A 342 -1.65 -12.91 -13.08
C PHE A 342 -1.09 -14.30 -12.78
N SER A 343 -0.71 -15.00 -13.84
CA SER A 343 0.15 -16.18 -13.75
C SER A 343 1.61 -15.74 -13.87
N LEU A 344 2.39 -15.88 -12.80
CA LEU A 344 3.83 -15.82 -12.93
C LEU A 344 4.30 -17.02 -13.75
N ARG A 345 4.94 -16.73 -14.90
CA ARG A 345 5.54 -17.78 -15.75
C ARG A 345 6.84 -18.31 -15.15
N ASP A 346 7.59 -17.46 -14.45
CA ASP A 346 8.78 -17.80 -13.69
C ASP A 346 8.77 -17.07 -12.34
N ASN A 347 8.91 -17.83 -11.25
CA ASN A 347 8.73 -17.35 -9.88
C ASN A 347 10.01 -16.82 -9.24
N ASN A 348 11.16 -16.94 -9.90
CA ASN A 348 12.45 -16.76 -9.24
C ASN A 348 13.20 -15.57 -9.84
N ILE A 349 13.28 -14.50 -9.06
CA ILE A 349 14.29 -13.46 -9.25
C ILE A 349 15.59 -14.05 -8.70
N SER A 350 16.63 -14.07 -9.53
CA SER A 350 17.92 -14.64 -9.15
C SER A 350 18.64 -13.77 -8.11
N SER A 351 19.56 -14.37 -7.34
CA SER A 351 20.41 -13.63 -6.40
C SER A 351 21.24 -12.54 -7.11
N GLU A 352 21.67 -12.80 -8.34
CA GLU A 352 22.41 -11.83 -9.15
C GLU A 352 21.55 -10.62 -9.52
N GLU A 353 20.28 -10.84 -9.88
CA GLU A 353 19.33 -9.75 -10.12
C GLU A 353 19.08 -8.93 -8.85
N ILE A 354 18.91 -9.59 -7.71
CA ILE A 354 18.72 -8.90 -6.42
C ILE A 354 19.92 -8.01 -6.09
N ILE A 355 21.14 -8.53 -6.21
CA ILE A 355 22.37 -7.77 -5.99
C ILE A 355 22.42 -6.57 -6.93
N LYS A 356 22.16 -6.77 -8.23
CA LYS A 356 22.12 -5.68 -9.23
C LYS A 356 21.12 -4.59 -8.85
N LEU A 357 19.92 -4.94 -8.40
CA LEU A 357 18.90 -3.96 -8.01
C LEU A 357 19.32 -3.15 -6.78
N CYS A 358 19.87 -3.81 -5.76
CA CYS A 358 20.37 -3.14 -4.56
C CYS A 358 21.57 -2.23 -4.86
N SER A 359 22.55 -2.72 -5.63
CA SER A 359 23.71 -1.93 -6.05
C SER A 359 23.31 -0.69 -6.84
N LEU A 360 22.34 -0.80 -7.74
CA LEU A 360 21.81 0.33 -8.50
C LEU A 360 21.22 1.43 -7.59
N ALA A 361 20.49 1.04 -6.55
CA ALA A 361 19.96 1.98 -5.58
C ALA A 361 21.07 2.68 -4.78
N HIS A 362 22.11 1.92 -4.38
CA HIS A 362 23.27 2.45 -3.66
C HIS A 362 24.09 3.42 -4.52
N GLU A 363 24.32 3.10 -5.79
CA GLU A 363 25.00 3.97 -6.77
C GLU A 363 24.28 5.30 -6.96
N ILE A 364 22.94 5.27 -6.98
CA ILE A 364 22.12 6.48 -7.03
C ILE A 364 22.26 7.27 -5.72
N GLY A 365 22.60 6.64 -4.59
CA GLY A 365 22.83 7.29 -3.30
C GLY A 365 21.79 6.94 -2.23
N LEU A 366 20.94 5.93 -2.47
CA LEU A 366 19.98 5.42 -1.48
C LEU A 366 20.66 4.35 -0.61
N LYS A 367 21.46 4.78 0.36
CA LYS A 367 22.32 3.88 1.16
C LYS A 367 21.55 2.83 1.97
N GLU A 368 20.35 3.17 2.43
CA GLU A 368 19.46 2.27 3.20
C GLU A 368 18.52 1.45 2.31
N ALA A 369 18.99 1.04 1.13
CA ALA A 369 18.26 0.15 0.22
C ALA A 369 18.64 -1.31 0.48
N HIS A 370 17.65 -2.17 0.69
CA HIS A 370 17.87 -3.59 0.99
C HIS A 370 16.76 -4.48 0.43
N TRP A 371 17.06 -5.77 0.30
CA TRP A 371 16.11 -6.78 -0.13
C TRP A 371 15.40 -7.43 1.05
N ARG A 372 14.10 -7.71 0.92
CA ARG A 372 13.34 -8.54 1.86
C ARG A 372 12.48 -9.56 1.10
N GLY A 373 12.72 -10.84 1.36
CA GLY A 373 11.97 -11.95 0.76
C GLY A 373 12.73 -13.27 0.81
N ASN A 374 12.01 -14.39 0.78
CA ASN A 374 12.63 -15.72 0.82
C ASN A 374 13.37 -16.03 -0.50
N LEU A 375 14.68 -16.21 -0.40
CA LEU A 375 15.51 -16.87 -1.41
C LEU A 375 15.30 -18.38 -1.28
N ARG A 376 14.21 -18.94 -1.83
CA ARG A 376 13.87 -20.38 -1.69
C ARG A 376 14.89 -21.37 -2.30
N THR A 377 16.08 -20.94 -2.70
CA THR A 377 17.12 -21.79 -3.30
C THR A 377 18.49 -21.64 -2.65
N LEU A 378 18.58 -21.11 -1.43
CA LEU A 378 19.86 -21.06 -0.74
C LEU A 378 19.74 -21.78 0.59
N ASP A 379 19.98 -23.08 0.56
CA ASP A 379 20.33 -23.88 1.74
C ASP A 379 21.62 -23.38 2.44
N ASN A 380 22.22 -22.25 2.01
CA ASN A 380 23.43 -21.67 2.59
C ASN A 380 23.61 -20.15 2.40
N ALA A 381 22.57 -19.35 2.14
CA ALA A 381 22.73 -17.88 2.11
C ALA A 381 22.25 -17.23 3.41
N PRO A 382 23.06 -16.32 4.00
CA PRO A 382 22.64 -15.61 5.20
C PRO A 382 21.38 -14.80 4.91
N LEU A 383 20.41 -14.92 5.82
CA LEU A 383 19.07 -14.30 5.83
C LEU A 383 19.04 -12.76 5.75
N ASN A 384 20.19 -12.10 5.60
CA ASN A 384 20.33 -10.66 5.42
C ASN A 384 21.49 -10.39 4.45
N TYR A 385 21.21 -10.30 3.15
CA TYR A 385 22.18 -9.78 2.20
C TYR A 385 22.14 -8.24 2.23
N SER A 386 22.72 -7.65 3.28
CA SER A 386 23.21 -6.27 3.24
C SER A 386 24.53 -6.29 2.49
N ILE A 387 24.66 -5.54 1.39
CA ILE A 387 25.95 -5.31 0.75
C ILE A 387 26.79 -4.50 1.75
N SER A 388 27.66 -5.23 2.44
CA SER A 388 28.82 -4.86 3.29
C SER A 388 28.66 -3.79 4.38
N GLU A 389 29.07 -4.19 5.59
CA GLU A 389 29.54 -3.31 6.67
C GLU A 389 28.55 -2.29 7.22
N ASN A 390 27.47 -2.76 7.83
CA ASN A 390 26.96 -2.17 9.06
C ASN A 390 26.09 -3.22 9.75
N LYS A 391 26.66 -3.90 10.74
CA LYS A 391 25.86 -4.48 11.81
C LYS A 391 24.95 -3.36 12.30
N MET A 392 23.64 -3.57 12.27
CA MET A 392 22.69 -2.74 13.02
C MET A 392 23.06 -2.87 14.50
N ASP A 393 23.98 -2.01 14.95
CA ASP A 393 24.22 -1.77 16.36
C ASP A 393 22.99 -1.01 16.87
N PHE A 394 22.06 -1.74 17.46
CA PHE A 394 21.14 -1.17 18.43
C PHE A 394 21.95 -0.77 19.66
N LYS A 395 22.68 0.34 19.57
CA LYS A 395 23.13 1.03 20.78
C LYS A 395 21.95 1.81 21.33
N SER A 396 21.40 1.25 22.40
CA SER A 396 20.66 1.97 23.41
C SER A 396 21.57 3.03 24.02
N ASP A 397 21.46 4.27 23.56
CA ASP A 397 22.01 5.40 24.30
C ASP A 397 20.94 5.93 25.26
N ILE A 398 21.09 5.44 26.51
CA ILE A 398 20.76 5.99 27.84
C ILE A 398 19.60 7.00 27.94
#